data_AF-A0ABD0ZIX1-F1
#
_entry.id   AF-A0ABD0ZIX1-F1
#
_cell.length_a   1.000
_cell.length_b   1.000
_cell.length_c   1.000
_cell.angle_alpha   90.00
_cell.angle_beta   90.00
_cell.angle_gamma   90.00
#
_symmetry.space_group_name_H-M   'P 1'
#
loop_
_entity.id
_entity.type
_entity.pdbx_description
1 polymer ?
#
loop_
_entity_poly.entity_id
_entity_poly.type
_entity_poly.pdbx_seq_one_letter_code
_entity_poly.pdbx_strand_id
1 'polypeptide(L)'
;MRVNSFRLGTKVMTLKPLLALKLNPSGFSPMHLALQKKHFQTMRGFVAIDNSLVSIKGRGRITPLHFVAQRDDPQFLSEFLFACPSYVEDMTIKCETAAHIAVKNHQFLAFKVLLGWLQKVHREDIMDWKDEDGNTVFHIAASIN
;
A
#
# COMPACT_ATOMS: atom_id res chain seq x y z
N MET A 1 -5.49 -30.44 -0.32
CA MET A 1 -4.83 -29.99 0.94
C MET A 1 -4.39 -28.54 0.76
N ARG A 2 -5.02 -27.58 1.46
CA ARG A 2 -4.60 -26.17 1.44
C ARG A 2 -3.33 -26.05 2.29
N VAL A 3 -2.18 -25.94 1.64
CA VAL A 3 -0.95 -25.58 2.35
C VAL A 3 -1.18 -24.19 2.96
N ASN A 4 -1.05 -24.07 4.27
CA ASN A 4 -1.35 -22.84 5.00
C ASN A 4 -0.27 -21.79 4.67
N SER A 5 -0.55 -20.98 3.64
CA SER A 5 0.34 -19.96 3.06
C SER A 5 0.87 -18.97 4.10
N PHE A 6 0.12 -18.74 5.18
CA PHE A 6 0.53 -17.97 6.35
C PHE A 6 1.77 -18.56 7.03
N ARG A 7 1.71 -19.83 7.42
CA ARG A 7 2.81 -20.52 8.12
C ARG A 7 4.07 -20.62 7.27
N LEU A 8 3.92 -20.76 5.96
CA LEU A 8 5.05 -20.75 5.03
C LEU A 8 5.69 -19.36 4.95
N GLY A 9 4.89 -18.31 4.78
CA GLY A 9 5.38 -16.94 4.67
C GLY A 9 6.18 -16.52 5.91
N THR A 10 5.62 -16.71 7.11
CA THR A 10 6.30 -16.34 8.36
C THR A 10 7.55 -17.18 8.61
N LYS A 11 7.51 -18.48 8.29
CA LYS A 11 8.68 -19.36 8.45
C LYS A 11 9.82 -19.01 7.50
N VAL A 12 9.52 -18.60 6.27
CA VAL A 12 10.55 -18.10 5.33
C VAL A 12 11.20 -16.81 5.86
N MET A 13 10.42 -15.92 6.47
CA MET A 13 10.96 -14.71 7.10
C MET A 13 11.88 -15.01 8.29
N THR A 14 11.50 -15.94 9.16
CA THR A 14 12.34 -16.33 10.30
C THR A 14 13.63 -17.02 9.85
N LEU A 15 13.57 -17.83 8.80
CA LEU A 15 14.73 -18.61 8.34
C LEU A 15 15.66 -17.83 7.40
N LYS A 16 15.11 -16.93 6.58
CA LYS A 16 15.86 -16.15 5.57
C LYS A 16 15.26 -14.75 5.39
N PRO A 17 15.47 -13.84 6.35
CA PRO A 17 14.90 -12.48 6.31
C PRO A 17 15.31 -11.68 5.07
N LEU A 18 16.50 -11.91 4.51
CA LEU A 18 16.93 -11.26 3.25
C LEU A 18 16.05 -11.63 2.04
N LEU A 19 15.39 -12.80 2.03
CA LEU A 19 14.45 -13.16 0.96
C LEU A 19 13.14 -12.37 1.07
N ALA A 20 12.77 -11.91 2.27
CA ALA A 20 11.62 -11.05 2.47
C ALA A 20 11.81 -9.64 1.89
N LEU A 21 13.07 -9.23 1.69
CA LEU A 21 13.44 -7.94 1.10
C LEU A 21 13.58 -8.01 -0.43
N LYS A 22 13.79 -9.20 -1.00
CA LYS A 22 14.10 -9.36 -2.42
C LYS A 22 12.85 -9.24 -3.29
N LEU A 23 12.93 -8.38 -4.31
CA LEU A 23 11.89 -8.27 -5.34
C LEU A 23 11.97 -9.44 -6.33
N ASN A 24 10.82 -9.92 -6.79
CA ASN A 24 10.75 -10.85 -7.93
C ASN A 24 11.05 -10.12 -9.26
N PRO A 25 11.19 -10.82 -10.41
CA PRO A 25 11.46 -10.17 -11.70
C PRO A 25 10.41 -9.14 -12.14
N SER A 26 9.16 -9.29 -11.68
CA SER A 26 8.09 -8.30 -11.89
C SER A 26 8.23 -7.06 -10.99
N GLY A 27 9.15 -7.07 -10.03
CA GLY A 27 9.41 -5.98 -9.09
C GLY A 27 8.50 -5.97 -7.87
N PHE A 28 7.91 -7.11 -7.49
CA PHE A 28 7.08 -7.25 -6.31
C PHE A 28 7.85 -7.84 -5.14
N SER A 29 7.69 -7.25 -3.96
CA SER A 29 8.17 -7.87 -2.71
C SER A 29 7.21 -8.97 -2.24
N PRO A 30 7.65 -9.88 -1.36
CA PRO A 30 6.78 -10.84 -0.69
C PRO A 30 5.55 -10.19 -0.01
N MET A 31 5.69 -8.96 0.52
CA MET A 31 4.56 -8.19 1.04
C MET A 31 3.56 -7.86 -0.08
N HIS A 32 4.00 -7.33 -1.22
CA HIS A 32 3.12 -7.06 -2.36
C HIS A 32 2.35 -8.31 -2.81
N LEU A 33 3.03 -9.45 -2.87
CA LEU A 33 2.41 -10.73 -3.25
C LEU A 33 1.39 -11.21 -2.20
N ALA A 34 1.66 -11.02 -0.91
CA ALA A 34 0.72 -11.35 0.15
C ALA A 34 -0.56 -10.48 0.06
N LEU A 35 -0.40 -9.18 -0.23
CA LEU A 35 -1.52 -8.25 -0.43
C LEU A 35 -2.32 -8.60 -1.69
N GLN A 36 -1.66 -8.97 -2.80
CA GLN A 36 -2.33 -9.47 -4.02
C GLN A 36 -3.26 -10.66 -3.75
N LYS A 37 -2.88 -11.53 -2.82
CA LYS A 37 -3.66 -12.72 -2.45
C LYS A 37 -4.66 -12.47 -1.32
N LYS A 38 -4.83 -11.22 -0.86
CA LYS A 38 -5.68 -10.85 0.29
C LYS A 38 -5.37 -11.64 1.56
N HIS A 39 -4.11 -12.07 1.75
CA HIS A 39 -3.70 -12.88 2.89
C HIS A 39 -3.36 -11.99 4.11
N PHE A 40 -4.40 -11.45 4.74
CA PHE A 40 -4.30 -10.55 5.90
C PHE A 40 -3.41 -11.06 7.04
N GLN A 41 -3.58 -12.34 7.41
CA GLN A 41 -2.80 -12.93 8.49
C GLN A 41 -1.31 -12.93 8.14
N THR A 42 -0.97 -13.15 6.88
CA THR A 42 0.41 -13.09 6.41
C THR A 42 0.97 -11.68 6.49
N MET A 43 0.19 -10.65 6.10
CA MET A 43 0.61 -9.25 6.26
C MET A 43 0.83 -8.91 7.74
N ARG A 44 -0.10 -9.24 8.64
CA ARG A 44 0.05 -8.99 10.08
C ARG A 44 1.26 -9.74 10.65
N GLY A 45 1.46 -10.98 10.24
CA GLY A 45 2.64 -11.76 10.62
C GLY A 45 3.94 -11.12 10.13
N PHE A 46 3.95 -10.54 8.92
CA PHE A 46 5.10 -9.83 8.38
C PHE A 46 5.38 -8.55 9.17
N VAL A 47 4.37 -7.72 9.42
CA VAL A 47 4.49 -6.49 10.22
C VAL A 47 4.94 -6.79 11.65
N ALA A 48 4.44 -7.87 12.26
CA ALA A 48 4.83 -8.29 13.61
C ALA A 48 6.28 -8.79 13.69
N ILE A 49 6.83 -9.33 12.59
CA ILE A 49 8.23 -9.78 12.52
C ILE A 49 9.15 -8.59 12.24
N ASP A 50 8.80 -7.78 11.24
CA ASP A 50 9.59 -6.64 10.81
C ASP A 50 8.71 -5.60 10.09
N ASN A 51 8.49 -4.46 10.74
CA ASN A 51 7.69 -3.37 10.18
C ASN A 51 8.39 -2.65 9.01
N SER A 52 9.70 -2.82 8.79
CA SER A 52 10.36 -2.25 7.60
C SER A 52 9.90 -2.92 6.30
N LEU A 53 9.27 -4.09 6.37
CA LEU A 53 8.78 -4.82 5.21
C LEU A 53 7.65 -4.12 4.46
N VAL A 54 6.88 -3.28 5.16
CA VAL A 54 5.84 -2.45 4.52
C VAL A 54 6.40 -1.22 3.81
N SER A 55 7.67 -0.86 4.06
CA SER A 55 8.36 0.23 3.36
C SER A 55 9.06 -0.23 2.08
N ILE A 56 9.06 -1.53 1.77
CA ILE A 56 9.74 -2.03 0.58
C ILE A 56 9.02 -1.50 -0.65
N LYS A 57 9.76 -0.68 -1.41
CA LYS A 57 9.31 -0.09 -2.67
C LYS A 57 9.49 -1.12 -3.78
N GLY A 58 8.38 -1.50 -4.41
CA GLY A 58 8.36 -2.36 -5.58
C GLY A 58 8.73 -1.60 -6.87
N ARG A 59 8.34 -2.17 -8.01
CA ARG A 59 8.44 -1.51 -9.32
C ARG A 59 7.79 -0.13 -9.28
N GLY A 60 8.46 0.89 -9.83
CA GLY A 60 7.94 2.26 -9.86
C GLY A 60 7.84 2.92 -8.49
N ARG A 61 8.57 2.42 -7.49
CA ARG A 61 8.45 2.82 -6.08
C ARG A 61 7.05 2.65 -5.50
N ILE A 62 6.23 1.81 -6.11
CA ILE A 62 4.92 1.44 -5.57
C ILE A 62 5.14 0.78 -4.21
N THR A 63 4.47 1.29 -3.20
CA THR A 63 4.48 0.71 -1.86
C THR A 63 3.25 -0.19 -1.68
N PRO A 64 3.27 -1.10 -0.69
CA PRO A 64 2.10 -1.77 -0.17
C PRO A 64 0.85 -0.90 -0.05
N LEU A 65 0.97 0.34 0.44
CA LEU A 65 -0.17 1.24 0.60
C LEU A 65 -0.78 1.65 -0.74
N HIS A 66 0.04 2.05 -1.72
CA HIS A 66 -0.44 2.35 -3.08
C HIS A 66 -1.18 1.14 -3.69
N PHE A 67 -0.63 -0.06 -3.50
CA PHE A 67 -1.23 -1.29 -4.00
C PHE A 67 -2.61 -1.55 -3.38
N VAL A 68 -2.77 -1.34 -2.08
CA VAL A 68 -4.07 -1.53 -1.40
C VAL A 68 -5.06 -0.43 -1.80
N ALA A 69 -4.60 0.82 -1.97
CA ALA A 69 -5.42 1.95 -2.39
C ALA A 69 -6.00 1.78 -3.81
N GLN A 70 -5.33 1.02 -4.68
CA GLN A 70 -5.83 0.67 -6.01
C GLN A 70 -7.02 -0.33 -5.99
N ARG A 71 -7.35 -0.94 -4.84
CA ARG A 71 -8.35 -2.02 -4.77
C ARG A 71 -9.67 -1.57 -4.15
N ASP A 72 -10.74 -2.27 -4.53
CA ASP A 72 -12.05 -2.16 -3.91
C ASP A 72 -12.10 -2.96 -2.59
N ASP A 73 -11.36 -2.50 -1.59
CA ASP A 73 -11.29 -3.13 -0.27
C ASP A 73 -11.00 -2.08 0.83
N PRO A 74 -11.97 -1.17 1.12
CA PRO A 74 -11.77 -0.09 2.08
C PRO A 74 -11.52 -0.59 3.50
N GLN A 75 -12.11 -1.73 3.87
CA GLN A 75 -11.87 -2.37 5.16
C GLN A 75 -10.40 -2.78 5.28
N PHE A 76 -9.85 -3.42 4.25
CA PHE A 76 -8.43 -3.77 4.25
C PHE A 76 -7.50 -2.56 4.31
N LEU A 77 -7.83 -1.51 3.56
CA LEU A 77 -7.06 -0.29 3.60
C LEU A 77 -7.03 0.33 5.01
N SER A 78 -8.19 0.36 5.69
CA SER A 78 -8.28 0.87 7.05
C SER A 78 -7.38 0.09 8.01
N GLU A 79 -7.43 -1.25 7.96
CA GLU A 79 -6.61 -2.12 8.81
C GLU A 79 -5.11 -1.98 8.49
N PHE A 80 -4.75 -1.82 7.22
CA PHE A 80 -3.37 -1.58 6.80
C PHE A 80 -2.84 -0.26 7.38
N LEU A 81 -3.62 0.82 7.29
CA LEU A 81 -3.25 2.13 7.82
C LEU A 81 -3.10 2.10 9.35
N PHE A 82 -3.95 1.36 10.06
CA PHE A 82 -3.81 1.14 11.50
C PHE A 82 -2.54 0.40 11.87
N ALA A 83 -2.15 -0.62 11.10
CA ALA A 83 -0.93 -1.36 11.35
C ALA A 83 0.32 -0.53 11.02
N CYS A 84 0.27 0.30 9.98
CA CYS A 84 1.43 0.94 9.38
C CYS A 84 1.14 2.41 8.99
N PRO A 85 1.00 3.33 9.97
CA PRO A 85 0.59 4.72 9.75
C PRO A 85 1.62 5.55 8.96
N SER A 86 2.90 5.20 9.04
CA SER A 86 4.05 6.01 8.60
C SER A 86 4.24 6.10 7.07
N TYR A 87 3.44 5.38 6.28
CA TYR A 87 3.66 5.26 4.82
C TYR A 87 2.67 6.06 3.97
N VAL A 88 1.81 6.87 4.60
CA VAL A 88 0.81 7.67 3.89
C VAL A 88 1.43 8.78 3.01
N GLU A 89 2.67 9.15 3.32
CA GLU A 89 3.47 10.14 2.60
C GLU A 89 4.31 9.56 1.46
N ASP A 90 4.39 8.24 1.35
CA ASP A 90 5.19 7.66 0.28
C ASP A 90 4.60 8.01 -1.08
N MET A 91 5.49 8.36 -2.01
CA MET A 91 5.17 8.62 -3.40
C MET A 91 5.83 7.61 -4.35
N THR A 92 5.13 7.33 -5.45
CA THR A 92 5.66 6.57 -6.60
C THR A 92 6.75 7.38 -7.34
N ILE A 93 7.37 6.79 -8.37
CA ILE A 93 8.28 7.53 -9.27
C ILE A 93 7.59 8.66 -10.03
N LYS A 94 6.26 8.60 -10.16
CA LYS A 94 5.42 9.61 -10.82
C LYS A 94 4.91 10.67 -9.84
N CYS A 95 5.50 10.75 -8.64
CA CYS A 95 5.06 11.61 -7.54
C CYS A 95 3.60 11.38 -7.10
N GLU A 96 3.02 10.21 -7.39
CA GLU A 96 1.65 9.91 -7.00
C GLU A 96 1.62 9.41 -5.56
N THR A 97 0.68 9.93 -4.77
CA THR A 97 0.34 9.41 -3.45
C THR A 97 -0.70 8.29 -3.55
N ALA A 98 -0.93 7.56 -2.45
CA ALA A 98 -2.01 6.56 -2.40
C ALA A 98 -3.40 7.14 -2.74
N ALA A 99 -3.64 8.43 -2.45
CA ALA A 99 -4.88 9.11 -2.80
C ALA A 99 -5.02 9.33 -4.32
N HIS A 100 -3.94 9.75 -4.99
CA HIS A 100 -3.90 9.83 -6.46
C HIS A 100 -4.24 8.48 -7.09
N ILE A 101 -3.61 7.40 -6.60
CA ILE A 101 -3.86 6.04 -7.10
C ILE A 101 -5.31 5.61 -6.89
N ALA A 102 -5.89 5.85 -5.71
CA ALA A 102 -7.28 5.49 -5.44
C ALA A 102 -8.25 6.17 -6.41
N VAL A 103 -8.07 7.47 -6.65
CA VAL A 103 -8.92 8.25 -7.56
C VAL A 103 -8.73 7.81 -9.02
N LYS A 104 -7.49 7.68 -9.51
CA LYS A 104 -7.20 7.19 -10.88
C LYS A 104 -7.81 5.81 -11.18
N ASN A 105 -8.05 4.99 -10.15
CA ASN A 105 -8.62 3.66 -10.28
C ASN A 105 -10.11 3.59 -9.89
N HIS A 106 -10.79 4.73 -9.75
CA HIS A 106 -12.22 4.84 -9.38
C HIS A 106 -12.56 4.20 -8.01
N GLN A 107 -11.58 4.07 -7.12
CA GLN A 107 -11.76 3.46 -5.79
C GLN A 107 -12.22 4.50 -4.77
N PHE A 108 -13.44 4.99 -4.94
CA PHE A 108 -13.96 6.11 -4.15
C PHE A 108 -14.06 5.80 -2.64
N LEU A 109 -14.41 4.56 -2.27
CA LEU A 109 -14.44 4.15 -0.87
C LEU A 109 -13.03 4.10 -0.26
N ALA A 110 -12.04 3.64 -1.02
CA ALA A 110 -10.64 3.67 -0.60
C ALA A 110 -10.15 5.11 -0.43
N PHE A 111 -10.49 6.00 -1.36
CA PHE A 111 -10.19 7.44 -1.24
C PHE A 111 -10.81 8.05 0.02
N LYS A 112 -12.08 7.74 0.34
CA LYS A 112 -12.72 8.20 1.59
C LYS A 112 -11.97 7.75 2.84
N VAL A 113 -11.51 6.49 2.87
CA VAL A 113 -10.71 5.97 4.00
C VAL A 113 -9.39 6.73 4.11
N LEU A 114 -8.70 6.97 3.00
CA LEU A 114 -7.44 7.74 2.99
C LEU A 114 -7.66 9.19 3.45
N LEU A 115 -8.69 9.87 2.95
CA LEU A 115 -9.02 11.23 3.36
C LEU A 115 -9.32 11.31 4.86
N GLY A 116 -10.16 10.42 5.38
CA GLY A 116 -10.46 10.36 6.81
C GLY A 116 -9.23 10.04 7.66
N TRP A 117 -8.32 9.21 7.15
CA TRP A 117 -7.05 8.93 7.82
C TRP A 117 -6.13 10.15 7.85
N LEU A 118 -5.97 10.85 6.72
CA LEU A 118 -5.16 12.06 6.61
C LEU A 118 -5.65 13.15 7.54
N GLN A 119 -6.96 13.34 7.64
CA GLN A 119 -7.58 14.26 8.61
C GLN A 119 -7.26 13.87 10.05
N LYS A 120 -7.36 12.58 10.37
CA LYS A 120 -7.06 12.05 11.70
C LYS A 120 -5.61 12.29 12.13
N VAL A 121 -4.67 12.27 11.19
CA VAL A 121 -3.23 12.47 11.48
C VAL A 121 -2.74 13.89 11.16
N HIS A 122 -3.65 14.83 10.84
CA HIS A 122 -3.34 16.22 10.51
C HIS A 122 -2.37 16.37 9.33
N ARG A 123 -2.58 15.59 8.27
CA ARG A 123 -1.78 15.60 7.03
C ARG A 123 -2.62 15.79 5.78
N GLU A 124 -3.64 16.64 5.87
CA GLU A 124 -4.46 17.04 4.74
C GLU A 124 -3.65 17.72 3.63
N ASP A 125 -2.49 18.29 3.96
CA ASP A 125 -1.53 18.90 3.02
C ASP A 125 -1.13 17.95 1.88
N ILE A 126 -1.16 16.63 2.13
CA ILE A 126 -0.86 15.60 1.12
C ILE A 126 -1.86 15.64 -0.06
N MET A 127 -3.07 16.18 0.13
CA MET A 127 -4.04 16.34 -0.95
C MET A 127 -3.65 17.46 -1.94
N ASP A 128 -2.80 18.38 -1.51
CA ASP A 128 -2.27 19.48 -2.34
C ASP A 128 -0.98 19.11 -3.06
N TRP A 129 -0.38 17.95 -2.73
CA TRP A 129 0.79 17.45 -3.42
C TRP A 129 0.44 17.11 -4.88
N LYS A 130 1.40 17.35 -5.76
CA LYS A 130 1.23 17.19 -7.21
C LYS A 130 1.97 15.96 -7.70
N ASP A 131 1.35 15.25 -8.63
CA ASP A 131 2.01 14.21 -9.41
C ASP A 131 2.99 14.81 -10.45
N GLU A 132 3.64 13.95 -11.23
CA GLU A 132 4.63 14.34 -12.23
C GLU A 132 4.10 15.30 -13.30
N ASP A 133 2.78 15.29 -13.54
CA ASP A 133 2.10 16.15 -14.51
C ASP A 133 1.62 17.48 -13.88
N GLY A 134 1.89 17.69 -12.59
CA GLY A 134 1.47 18.87 -11.86
C GLY A 134 0.03 18.81 -11.35
N ASN A 135 -0.62 17.64 -11.42
CA ASN A 135 -2.00 17.46 -11.00
C ASN A 135 -2.08 17.06 -9.53
N THR A 136 -2.99 17.70 -8.78
CA THR A 136 -3.39 17.19 -7.46
C THR A 136 -4.46 16.11 -7.61
N VAL A 137 -4.78 15.43 -6.50
CA VAL A 137 -5.88 14.45 -6.48
C VAL A 137 -7.22 15.04 -6.95
N PHE A 138 -7.46 16.33 -6.69
CA PHE A 138 -8.69 17.01 -7.11
C PHE A 138 -8.73 17.30 -8.61
N HIS A 139 -7.57 17.62 -9.22
CA HIS A 139 -7.47 17.76 -10.69
C HIS A 139 -7.81 16.45 -11.37
N ILE A 140 -7.29 15.33 -10.86
CA ILE A 140 -7.59 13.99 -11.37
C ILE A 140 -9.08 13.70 -11.20
N ALA A 141 -9.65 13.92 -10.00
CA ALA A 141 -11.06 13.67 -9.75
C ALA A 141 -11.98 14.44 -10.71
N ALA A 142 -11.67 15.71 -11.01
CA ALA A 142 -12.42 16.52 -11.97
C ALA A 142 -12.27 16.05 -13.43
N SER A 143 -11.17 15.38 -13.77
CA SER A 143 -10.94 14.82 -15.11
C SER A 143 -11.66 13.48 -15.34
N ILE A 144 -12.09 12.82 -14.26
CA ILE A 144 -12.83 11.56 -14.30
C ILE A 144 -14.32 11.90 -14.28
N ASN A 145 -14.94 11.93 -15.45
CA ASN A 145 -16.36 12.21 -15.64
C ASN A 145 -17.16 10.92 -15.80
#